data_AF-A0A3Q3Q5R8-F1
#
_entry.id   AF-A0A3Q3Q5R8-F1
#
_cell.length_a   1.000
_cell.length_b   1.000
_cell.length_c   1.000
_cell.angle_alpha   90.00
_cell.angle_beta   90.00
_cell.angle_gamma   90.00
#
_symmetry.space_group_name_H-M   'P 1'
#
loop_
_entity.id
_entity.type
_entity.pdbx_description
1 polymer ?
#
loop_
_entity_poly.entity_id
_entity_poly.type
_entity_poly.pdbx_seq_one_letter_code
_entity_poly.pdbx_strand_id
1 'polypeptide(L)'
;MCDSSEILHIRNSCYKQEVVHVRKHFQQQYQNWILLDGLKNTWWIYDSIIKEVSISMNYIRSYLERTWNGQAACISRLCITPKELQNRLGEFGQYCPVCLALYYHLVDCSETAVLTYAAEYRGQYYKMCGKDHLETFLTTPDEFVTPSCPHQLPQPHLLPRKLTQIQVKDRFPQQVEMKGFCSVTYLDGNQRYEALVPGKPEYAVEYRERIYIFESKQKQDKFLRIPEAYWDQKLPNKVPPLREPVPLTSLPTLGYLEQGVAVAVIKAMTAVGCLKPKYPFLSIERSALLYLAFYLKAFNHKSTDYTRQKYKKKLALFEENCTLIPYLSSIMRGNYKPPNECPIDFEFKLNRFLALEDLPGASGVL
;
A
#
# COMPACT_ATOMS: atom_id res chain seq x y z
N MET A 1 -48.78 14.52 -28.82
CA MET A 1 -48.41 13.10 -28.59
C MET A 1 -46.90 12.97 -28.54
N CYS A 2 -46.25 13.25 -27.40
CA CYS A 2 -44.83 12.93 -27.15
C CYS A 2 -44.46 12.83 -25.66
N ASP A 3 -45.44 12.84 -24.74
CA ASP A 3 -45.22 12.87 -23.29
C ASP A 3 -45.84 11.63 -22.63
N SER A 4 -45.48 10.41 -23.07
CA SER A 4 -45.77 9.23 -22.26
C SER A 4 -44.64 9.01 -21.25
N SER A 5 -45.00 8.82 -19.97
CA SER A 5 -44.07 8.55 -18.88
C SER A 5 -43.13 7.37 -19.21
N GLU A 6 -43.64 6.37 -19.91
CA GLU A 6 -42.90 5.19 -20.37
C GLU A 6 -41.80 5.54 -21.38
N ILE A 7 -42.09 6.42 -22.36
CA ILE A 7 -41.08 6.87 -23.33
C ILE A 7 -39.96 7.66 -22.63
N LEU A 8 -40.31 8.51 -21.66
CA LEU A 8 -39.33 9.26 -20.87
C LEU A 8 -38.47 8.33 -20.01
N HIS A 9 -39.07 7.30 -19.40
CA HIS A 9 -38.33 6.32 -18.60
C HIS A 9 -37.35 5.50 -19.46
N ILE A 10 -37.79 5.05 -20.63
CA ILE A 10 -36.93 4.33 -21.59
C ILE A 10 -35.77 5.23 -22.05
N ARG A 11 -36.06 6.48 -22.47
CA ARG A 11 -35.02 7.45 -22.89
C ARG A 11 -34.02 7.77 -21.79
N ASN A 12 -34.47 7.93 -20.55
CA ASN A 12 -33.58 8.18 -19.41
C ASN A 12 -32.70 6.96 -19.11
N SER A 13 -33.25 5.75 -19.21
CA SER A 13 -32.48 4.51 -19.06
C SER A 13 -31.37 4.41 -20.11
N CYS A 14 -31.72 4.62 -21.39
CA CYS A 14 -30.76 4.63 -22.50
C CYS A 14 -29.69 5.72 -22.30
N TYR A 15 -30.08 6.94 -21.93
CA TYR A 15 -29.13 8.02 -21.66
C TYR A 15 -28.14 7.65 -20.54
N LYS A 16 -28.62 7.09 -19.42
CA LYS A 16 -27.75 6.71 -18.29
C LYS A 16 -26.72 5.65 -18.67
N GLN A 17 -27.05 4.74 -19.59
CA GLN A 17 -26.13 3.74 -20.12
C GLN A 17 -25.10 4.37 -21.06
N GLU A 18 -25.57 5.11 -22.07
CA GLU A 18 -24.71 5.64 -23.13
C GLU A 18 -23.83 6.80 -22.67
N VAL A 19 -24.31 7.66 -21.76
CA VAL A 19 -23.57 8.86 -21.33
C VAL A 19 -22.23 8.50 -20.67
N VAL A 20 -22.11 7.34 -20.03
CA VAL A 20 -20.86 6.90 -19.40
C VAL A 20 -19.80 6.63 -20.49
N HIS A 21 -20.20 5.96 -21.57
CA HIS A 21 -19.32 5.64 -22.70
C HIS A 21 -18.97 6.89 -23.49
N VAL A 22 -19.96 7.74 -23.80
CA VAL A 22 -19.76 9.02 -24.49
C VAL A 22 -18.83 9.92 -23.69
N ARG A 23 -19.08 10.10 -22.38
CA ARG A 23 -18.23 10.92 -21.51
C ARG A 23 -16.80 10.42 -21.51
N LYS A 24 -16.60 9.11 -21.31
CA LYS A 24 -15.26 8.51 -21.33
C LYS A 24 -14.55 8.77 -22.66
N HIS A 25 -15.26 8.62 -23.78
CA HIS A 25 -14.71 8.89 -25.11
C HIS A 25 -14.28 10.36 -25.27
N PHE A 26 -15.15 11.33 -24.97
CA PHE A 26 -14.82 12.75 -25.11
C PHE A 26 -13.72 13.21 -24.15
N GLN A 27 -13.71 12.71 -22.91
CA GLN A 27 -12.64 12.98 -21.96
C GLN A 27 -11.29 12.42 -22.41
N GLN A 28 -11.27 11.24 -23.02
CA GLN A 28 -10.04 10.61 -23.50
C GLN A 28 -9.54 11.21 -24.82
N GLN A 29 -10.43 11.54 -25.75
CA GLN A 29 -10.07 11.98 -27.09
C GLN A 29 -9.87 13.49 -27.20
N TYR A 30 -10.71 14.30 -26.55
CA TYR A 30 -10.75 15.74 -26.80
C TYR A 30 -10.52 16.59 -25.54
N GLN A 31 -10.66 15.99 -24.35
CA GLN A 31 -10.51 16.67 -23.05
C GLN A 31 -11.38 17.93 -22.90
N ASN A 32 -12.50 17.99 -23.62
CA ASN A 32 -13.38 19.16 -23.74
C ASN A 32 -14.73 18.97 -23.03
N TRP A 33 -14.86 17.96 -22.18
CA TRP A 33 -16.09 17.69 -21.44
C TRP A 33 -16.17 18.54 -20.18
N ILE A 34 -17.20 19.39 -20.08
CA ILE A 34 -17.44 20.27 -18.93
C ILE A 34 -18.71 19.84 -18.20
N LEU A 35 -18.65 19.72 -16.88
CA LEU A 35 -19.79 19.41 -16.04
C LEU A 35 -20.40 20.70 -15.49
N LEU A 36 -21.71 20.89 -15.66
CA LEU A 36 -22.45 22.02 -15.13
C LEU A 36 -23.47 21.55 -14.11
N ASP A 37 -23.66 22.34 -13.05
CA ASP A 37 -24.63 22.07 -12.00
C ASP A 37 -26.05 22.45 -12.47
N GLY A 38 -26.87 21.42 -12.73
CA GLY A 38 -28.26 21.58 -13.16
C GLY A 38 -29.23 22.04 -12.07
N LEU A 39 -28.79 22.13 -10.80
CA LEU A 39 -29.61 22.65 -9.70
C LEU A 39 -29.64 24.20 -9.66
N LYS A 40 -28.77 24.85 -10.44
CA LYS A 40 -28.72 26.31 -10.55
C LYS A 40 -29.79 26.83 -11.51
N ASN A 41 -30.07 28.12 -11.41
CA ASN A 41 -31.03 28.75 -12.31
C ASN A 41 -30.52 28.78 -13.77
N THR A 42 -31.45 28.86 -14.72
CA THR A 42 -31.15 28.82 -16.16
C THR A 42 -30.17 29.90 -16.61
N TRP A 43 -30.26 31.10 -16.02
CA TRP A 43 -29.37 32.23 -16.32
C TRP A 43 -27.91 31.94 -15.94
N TRP A 44 -27.69 31.33 -14.77
CA TRP A 44 -26.37 30.96 -14.31
C TRP A 44 -25.74 29.88 -15.19
N ILE A 45 -26.54 28.88 -15.61
CA ILE A 45 -26.08 27.84 -16.54
C ILE A 45 -25.69 28.48 -17.88
N TYR A 46 -26.55 29.35 -18.42
CA TYR A 46 -26.30 30.07 -19.67
C TYR A 46 -25.03 30.93 -19.61
N ASP A 47 -24.88 31.74 -18.56
CA ASP A 47 -23.69 32.56 -18.32
C ASP A 47 -22.42 31.71 -18.17
N SER A 48 -22.50 30.57 -17.47
CA SER A 48 -21.38 29.63 -17.32
C SER A 48 -20.97 29.01 -18.65
N ILE A 49 -21.93 28.62 -19.50
CA ILE A 49 -21.66 28.10 -20.84
C ILE A 49 -20.98 29.18 -21.69
N ILE A 50 -21.52 30.40 -21.71
CA ILE A 50 -20.93 31.52 -22.45
C ILE A 50 -19.50 31.77 -21.99
N LYS A 51 -19.24 31.76 -20.69
CA LYS A 51 -17.90 31.95 -20.13
C LYS A 51 -16.92 30.89 -20.63
N GLU A 52 -17.27 29.60 -20.54
CA GLU A 52 -16.40 28.51 -20.98
C GLU A 52 -16.16 28.51 -22.50
N VAL A 53 -17.20 28.83 -23.29
CA VAL A 53 -17.08 29.00 -24.74
C VAL A 53 -16.19 30.19 -25.06
N SER A 54 -16.37 31.32 -24.37
CA SER A 54 -15.57 32.53 -24.57
C SER A 54 -14.10 32.30 -24.25
N ILE A 55 -13.80 31.59 -23.16
CA ILE A 55 -12.43 31.18 -22.83
C ILE A 55 -11.85 30.36 -23.98
N SER A 56 -12.56 29.31 -24.43
CA SER A 56 -12.09 28.42 -25.50
C SER A 56 -11.88 29.18 -26.82
N MET A 57 -12.77 30.10 -27.18
CA MET A 57 -12.62 30.96 -28.36
C MET A 57 -11.42 31.91 -28.26
N ASN A 58 -11.11 32.43 -27.08
CA ASN A 58 -9.92 33.25 -26.86
C ASN A 58 -8.64 32.44 -27.06
N TYR A 59 -8.58 31.19 -26.59
CA TYR A 59 -7.45 30.30 -26.85
C TYR A 59 -7.29 30.00 -28.35
N ILE A 60 -8.38 29.67 -29.06
CA ILE A 60 -8.35 29.42 -30.50
C ILE A 60 -7.89 30.66 -31.27
N ARG A 61 -8.43 31.84 -30.93
CA ARG A 61 -8.03 33.10 -31.57
C ARG A 61 -6.55 33.40 -31.35
N SER A 62 -6.09 33.30 -30.09
CA SER A 62 -4.68 33.54 -29.76
C SER A 62 -3.75 32.55 -30.45
N TYR A 63 -4.16 31.29 -30.59
CA TYR A 63 -3.42 30.29 -31.35
C TYR A 63 -3.30 30.69 -32.82
N LEU A 64 -4.42 30.98 -33.50
CA LEU A 64 -4.42 31.36 -34.91
C LEU A 64 -3.58 32.61 -35.18
N GLU A 65 -3.69 33.63 -34.33
CA GLU A 65 -2.93 34.87 -34.44
C GLU A 65 -1.41 34.63 -34.30
N ARG A 66 -1.00 33.88 -33.27
CA ARG A 66 0.42 33.57 -33.03
C ARG A 66 1.01 32.70 -34.14
N THR A 67 0.31 31.64 -34.55
CA THR A 67 0.77 30.75 -35.62
C THR A 67 0.86 31.49 -36.96
N TRP A 68 -0.08 32.42 -37.25
CA TRP A 68 0.00 33.28 -38.45
C TRP A 68 1.24 34.17 -38.44
N ASN A 69 1.62 34.69 -37.27
CA ASN A 69 2.83 35.49 -37.08
C ASN A 69 4.12 34.64 -36.97
N GLY A 70 4.03 33.31 -37.14
CA GLY A 70 5.18 32.39 -37.00
C GLY A 70 5.71 32.25 -35.58
N GLN A 71 4.93 32.65 -34.57
CA GLN A 71 5.29 32.59 -33.15
C GLN A 71 4.82 31.28 -32.52
N ALA A 72 5.41 30.91 -31.39
CA ALA A 72 4.93 29.79 -30.60
C ALA A 72 3.56 30.10 -29.99
N ALA A 73 2.66 29.10 -30.02
CA ALA A 73 1.28 29.22 -29.62
C ALA A 73 0.88 28.14 -28.61
N CYS A 74 0.07 28.50 -27.62
CA CYS A 74 -0.44 27.52 -26.65
C CYS A 74 -1.52 26.65 -27.30
N ILE A 75 -1.43 25.33 -27.09
CA ILE A 75 -2.41 24.37 -27.65
C ILE A 75 -3.49 23.93 -26.67
N SER A 76 -3.53 24.55 -25.49
CA SER A 76 -4.55 24.29 -24.48
C SER A 76 -5.95 24.56 -25.05
N ARG A 77 -6.90 23.68 -24.75
CA ARG A 77 -8.32 23.77 -25.16
C ARG A 77 -8.58 23.72 -26.67
N LEU A 78 -7.60 23.33 -27.49
CA LEU A 78 -7.81 23.13 -28.95
C LEU A 78 -8.41 21.78 -29.33
N CYS A 79 -8.78 20.94 -28.35
CA CYS A 79 -9.36 19.61 -28.57
C CYS A 79 -8.48 18.66 -29.41
N ILE A 80 -7.16 18.76 -29.26
CA ILE A 80 -6.20 17.91 -29.98
C ILE A 80 -6.30 16.48 -29.50
N THR A 81 -6.41 15.55 -30.45
CA THR A 81 -6.50 14.12 -30.14
C THR A 81 -5.14 13.54 -29.72
N PRO A 82 -5.09 12.52 -28.83
CA PRO A 82 -3.83 11.87 -28.48
C PRO A 82 -3.07 11.30 -29.68
N LYS A 83 -3.80 10.86 -30.72
CA LYS A 83 -3.20 10.36 -31.97
C LYS A 83 -2.54 11.48 -32.77
N GLU A 84 -3.21 12.62 -32.91
CA GLU A 84 -2.62 13.79 -33.56
C GLU A 84 -1.41 14.30 -32.78
N LEU A 85 -1.53 14.37 -31.45
CA LEU A 85 -0.43 14.77 -30.57
C LEU A 85 0.80 13.91 -30.86
N GLN A 86 0.66 12.58 -30.80
CA GLN A 86 1.75 11.63 -31.03
C GLN A 86 2.41 11.78 -32.39
N ASN A 87 1.63 12.05 -33.44
CA ASN A 87 2.13 12.20 -34.81
C ASN A 87 2.92 13.51 -35.02
N ARG A 88 2.60 14.55 -34.24
CA ARG A 88 3.21 15.88 -34.34
C ARG A 88 4.12 16.21 -33.16
N LEU A 89 4.47 15.23 -32.32
CA LEU A 89 5.45 15.45 -31.26
C LEU A 89 6.76 15.92 -31.86
N GLY A 90 7.31 16.98 -31.29
CA GLY A 90 8.64 17.45 -31.64
C GLY A 90 9.73 16.50 -31.16
N GLU A 91 10.97 16.90 -31.39
CA GLU A 91 12.17 16.09 -31.16
C GLU A 91 12.38 15.69 -29.69
N PHE A 92 11.83 16.47 -28.75
CA PHE A 92 11.90 16.19 -27.31
C PHE A 92 10.81 15.21 -26.84
N GLY A 93 9.88 14.80 -27.72
CA GLY A 93 8.81 13.87 -27.41
C GLY A 93 7.94 14.34 -26.25
N GLN A 94 7.91 13.57 -25.17
CA GLN A 94 7.14 13.88 -23.95
C GLN A 94 7.96 14.67 -22.90
N TYR A 95 9.23 14.98 -23.17
CA TYR A 95 10.10 15.69 -22.24
C TYR A 95 10.00 17.20 -22.40
N CYS A 96 10.18 17.92 -21.29
CA CYS A 96 10.18 19.37 -21.31
C CYS A 96 11.49 19.94 -21.91
N PRO A 97 11.44 20.65 -23.05
CA PRO A 97 12.64 21.21 -23.69
C PRO A 97 13.30 22.30 -22.85
N VAL A 98 12.53 23.16 -22.17
CA VAL A 98 13.08 24.23 -21.32
C VAL A 98 13.84 23.67 -20.10
N CYS A 99 13.33 22.60 -19.47
CA CYS A 99 14.06 21.93 -18.38
C CYS A 99 15.41 21.39 -18.84
N LEU A 100 15.42 20.80 -20.04
CA LEU A 100 16.64 20.22 -20.61
C LEU A 100 17.63 21.30 -21.00
N ALA A 101 17.17 22.37 -21.64
CA ALA A 101 18.03 23.46 -22.10
C ALA A 101 18.64 24.27 -20.95
N LEU A 102 17.86 24.59 -19.91
CA LEU A 102 18.33 25.45 -18.81
C LEU A 102 19.06 24.69 -17.70
N TYR A 103 18.61 23.47 -17.38
CA TYR A 103 19.06 22.74 -16.19
C TYR A 103 19.62 21.35 -16.50
N TYR A 104 19.58 20.91 -17.77
CA TYR A 104 19.91 19.54 -18.15
C TYR A 104 19.08 18.48 -17.40
N HIS A 105 17.82 18.83 -17.08
CA HIS A 105 16.91 17.97 -16.34
C HIS A 105 15.93 17.24 -17.27
N LEU A 106 15.84 15.92 -17.15
CA LEU A 106 14.88 15.08 -17.86
C LEU A 106 13.55 15.03 -17.09
N VAL A 107 12.61 15.91 -17.45
CA VAL A 107 11.26 15.90 -16.86
C VAL A 107 10.27 15.31 -17.86
N ASP A 108 9.82 14.09 -17.58
CA ASP A 108 8.79 13.42 -18.38
C ASP A 108 7.40 13.98 -18.06
N CYS A 109 6.72 14.52 -19.07
CA CYS A 109 5.36 15.05 -18.98
C CYS A 109 4.29 14.04 -19.45
N SER A 110 4.63 12.77 -19.65
CA SER A 110 3.70 11.71 -20.09
C SER A 110 2.55 11.46 -19.12
N GLU A 111 2.78 11.57 -17.80
CA GLU A 111 1.75 11.37 -16.76
C GLU A 111 0.63 12.40 -16.84
N THR A 112 0.94 13.62 -17.30
CA THR A 112 -0.07 14.68 -17.45
C THR A 112 -0.73 14.53 -18.81
N ALA A 113 -1.90 13.89 -18.82
CA ALA A 113 -2.71 13.77 -20.03
C ALA A 113 -3.17 15.14 -20.55
N VAL A 114 -3.40 16.10 -19.64
CA VAL A 114 -3.96 17.41 -19.99
C VAL A 114 -2.92 18.26 -20.73
N LEU A 115 -3.30 18.81 -21.88
CA LEU A 115 -2.45 19.66 -22.72
C LEU A 115 -2.40 21.13 -22.24
N THR A 116 -2.56 21.37 -20.94
CA THR A 116 -2.59 22.74 -20.37
C THR A 116 -1.27 23.48 -20.61
N TYR A 117 -0.15 22.77 -20.49
CA TYR A 117 1.19 23.33 -20.63
C TYR A 117 1.89 22.88 -21.90
N ALA A 118 1.15 22.77 -23.00
CA ALA A 118 1.72 22.42 -24.28
C ALA A 118 1.66 23.60 -25.26
N ALA A 119 2.64 23.64 -26.16
CA ALA A 119 2.75 24.66 -27.19
C ALA A 119 3.05 24.03 -28.56
N GLU A 120 2.63 24.72 -29.60
CA GLU A 120 2.96 24.46 -30.99
C GLU A 120 3.98 25.48 -31.45
N TYR A 121 4.99 24.99 -32.15
CA TYR A 121 5.96 25.83 -32.85
C TYR A 121 6.42 25.11 -34.12
N ARG A 122 6.34 25.80 -35.27
CA ARG A 122 6.74 25.29 -36.59
C ARG A 122 6.11 23.94 -36.95
N GLY A 123 4.85 23.74 -36.59
CA GLY A 123 4.09 22.53 -36.89
C GLY A 123 4.30 21.37 -35.92
N GLN A 124 5.20 21.50 -34.93
CA GLN A 124 5.49 20.47 -33.93
C GLN A 124 4.95 20.86 -32.54
N TYR A 125 4.59 19.85 -31.74
CA TYR A 125 4.09 20.00 -30.39
C TYR A 125 5.15 19.71 -29.34
N TYR A 126 5.20 20.57 -28.33
CA TYR A 126 6.12 20.50 -27.20
C TYR A 126 5.32 20.56 -25.90
N LYS A 127 5.65 19.68 -24.95
CA LYS A 127 5.04 19.66 -23.62
C LYS A 127 5.98 20.28 -22.59
N MET A 128 5.42 21.08 -21.70
CA MET A 128 6.17 21.75 -20.64
C MET A 128 5.71 21.22 -19.29
N CYS A 129 6.61 21.23 -18.30
CA CYS A 129 6.27 20.72 -16.97
C CYS A 129 5.44 21.69 -16.12
N GLY A 130 5.29 22.95 -16.55
CA GLY A 130 4.57 23.97 -15.80
C GLY A 130 4.34 25.25 -16.59
N LYS A 131 3.62 26.18 -15.96
CA LYS A 131 3.24 27.47 -16.55
C LYS A 131 4.45 28.35 -16.86
N ASP A 132 5.40 28.46 -15.94
CA ASP A 132 6.57 29.34 -16.11
C ASP A 132 7.41 28.93 -17.32
N HIS A 133 7.61 27.62 -17.52
CA HIS A 133 8.33 27.10 -18.67
C HIS A 133 7.55 27.28 -19.98
N LEU A 134 6.21 27.18 -19.94
CA LEU A 134 5.37 27.50 -21.09
C LEU A 134 5.54 28.97 -21.49
N GLU A 135 5.43 29.90 -20.55
CA GLU A 135 5.58 31.34 -20.83
C GLU A 135 6.97 31.68 -21.37
N THR A 136 8.01 31.05 -20.81
CA THR A 136 9.39 31.18 -21.31
C THR A 136 9.50 30.70 -22.76
N PHE A 137 8.96 29.52 -23.06
CA PHE A 137 8.97 28.97 -24.42
C PHE A 137 8.14 29.80 -25.41
N LEU A 138 7.01 30.36 -24.98
CA LEU A 138 6.19 31.23 -25.82
C LEU A 138 6.87 32.57 -26.15
N THR A 139 7.87 32.97 -25.36
CA THR A 139 8.61 34.23 -25.55
C THR A 139 9.83 34.02 -26.45
N THR A 140 10.64 32.98 -26.21
CA THR A 140 11.85 32.67 -26.98
C THR A 140 11.91 31.21 -27.43
N PRO A 141 11.01 30.75 -28.33
CA PRO A 141 10.93 29.34 -28.71
C PRO A 141 12.17 28.83 -29.45
N ASP A 142 12.86 29.69 -30.21
CA ASP A 142 14.03 29.31 -31.00
C ASP A 142 15.20 28.80 -30.15
N GLU A 143 15.33 29.26 -28.90
CA GLU A 143 16.40 28.84 -27.98
C GLU A 143 16.20 27.40 -27.47
N PHE A 144 14.97 26.89 -27.52
CA PHE A 144 14.59 25.60 -26.95
C PHE A 144 14.32 24.53 -28.01
N VAL A 145 14.39 24.89 -29.29
CA VAL A 145 14.19 23.99 -30.43
C VAL A 145 15.47 23.91 -31.25
N THR A 146 15.68 22.80 -31.95
CA THR A 146 16.82 22.65 -32.85
C THR A 146 16.70 23.62 -34.05
N PRO A 147 17.83 24.18 -34.53
CA PRO A 147 19.21 23.84 -34.21
C PRO A 147 19.84 24.61 -33.03
N SER A 148 19.19 25.65 -32.49
CA SER A 148 19.81 26.55 -31.51
C SER A 148 19.82 26.02 -30.07
N CYS A 149 19.10 24.93 -29.80
CA CYS A 149 19.03 24.32 -28.48
C CYS A 149 20.41 23.81 -28.01
N PRO A 150 20.84 24.13 -26.76
CA PRO A 150 22.15 23.75 -26.24
C PRO A 150 22.30 22.24 -26.00
N HIS A 151 21.18 21.55 -25.71
CA HIS A 151 21.18 20.15 -25.31
C HIS A 151 20.11 19.37 -26.06
N GLN A 152 20.56 18.36 -26.81
CA GLN A 152 19.65 17.44 -27.50
C GLN A 152 19.13 16.37 -26.54
N LEU A 153 17.95 15.84 -26.84
CA LEU A 153 17.42 14.71 -26.08
C LEU A 153 18.35 13.49 -26.25
N PRO A 154 18.77 12.82 -25.15
CA PRO A 154 19.54 11.60 -25.25
C PRO A 154 18.81 10.51 -26.05
N GLN A 155 19.58 9.57 -26.61
CA GLN A 155 18.99 8.45 -27.32
C GLN A 155 18.05 7.64 -26.41
N PRO A 156 17.00 6.98 -26.94
CA PRO A 156 15.97 6.30 -26.14
C PRO A 156 16.51 5.29 -25.13
N HIS A 157 17.63 4.61 -25.43
CA HIS A 157 18.26 3.64 -24.54
C HIS A 157 18.96 4.29 -23.32
N LEU A 158 19.24 5.60 -23.39
CA LEU A 158 19.78 6.43 -22.32
C LEU A 158 18.70 7.23 -21.59
N LEU A 159 17.42 6.98 -21.86
CA LEU A 159 16.33 7.63 -21.14
C LEU A 159 15.86 6.73 -19.99
N PRO A 160 15.71 7.28 -18.78
CA PRO A 160 15.28 6.49 -17.64
C PRO A 160 13.78 6.16 -17.76
N ARG A 161 13.41 4.90 -17.50
CA ARG A 161 12.03 4.40 -17.65
C ARG A 161 11.52 3.84 -16.32
N LYS A 162 10.34 4.28 -15.89
CA LYS A 162 9.65 3.70 -14.72
C LYS A 162 9.24 2.25 -15.02
N LEU A 163 9.54 1.35 -14.08
CA LEU A 163 9.13 -0.06 -14.15
C LEU A 163 8.06 -0.36 -13.09
N THR A 164 7.13 -1.23 -13.43
CA THR A 164 6.18 -1.80 -12.46
C THR A 164 6.76 -3.03 -11.77
N GLN A 165 6.22 -3.42 -10.61
CA GLN A 165 6.64 -4.63 -9.92
C GLN A 165 6.60 -5.90 -10.79
N ILE A 166 5.60 -5.98 -11.69
CA ILE A 166 5.43 -7.11 -12.61
C ILE A 166 6.60 -7.12 -13.61
N GLN A 167 6.88 -5.97 -14.23
CA GLN A 167 7.98 -5.83 -15.17
C GLN A 167 9.34 -6.12 -14.54
N VAL A 168 9.54 -5.77 -13.27
CA VAL A 168 10.76 -6.12 -12.53
C VAL A 168 10.88 -7.63 -12.34
N LYS A 169 9.78 -8.32 -12.04
CA LYS A 169 9.76 -9.79 -11.90
C LYS A 169 10.02 -10.49 -13.23
N ASP A 170 9.46 -9.97 -14.32
CA ASP A 170 9.64 -10.53 -15.67
C ASP A 170 11.09 -10.43 -16.17
N ARG A 171 11.90 -9.55 -15.57
CA ARG A 171 13.33 -9.38 -15.87
C ARG A 171 14.24 -10.37 -15.14
N PHE A 172 13.72 -11.26 -14.31
CA PHE A 172 14.51 -12.33 -13.69
C PHE A 172 15.16 -13.21 -14.77
N PRO A 173 16.46 -13.58 -14.69
CA PRO A 173 17.37 -13.52 -13.53
C PRO A 173 18.27 -12.28 -13.48
N GLN A 174 17.95 -11.20 -14.21
CA GLN A 174 18.74 -9.98 -14.17
C GLN A 174 18.82 -9.43 -12.74
N GLN A 175 20.03 -9.15 -12.27
CA GLN A 175 20.25 -8.61 -10.95
C GLN A 175 19.96 -7.11 -10.90
N VAL A 176 19.41 -6.67 -9.77
CA VAL A 176 19.20 -5.25 -9.49
C VAL A 176 20.53 -4.59 -9.13
N GLU A 177 20.76 -3.41 -9.68
CA GLU A 177 21.96 -2.62 -9.39
C GLU A 177 22.01 -2.23 -7.90
N MET A 178 23.22 -2.01 -7.38
CA MET A 178 23.44 -1.71 -5.97
C MET A 178 22.77 -2.71 -5.00
N LYS A 179 22.60 -3.98 -5.40
CA LYS A 179 21.93 -5.01 -4.57
C LYS A 179 20.55 -4.59 -4.04
N GLY A 180 19.86 -3.69 -4.74
CA GLY A 180 18.56 -3.14 -4.33
C GLY A 180 18.60 -1.97 -3.34
N PHE A 181 19.77 -1.39 -3.05
CA PHE A 181 19.89 -0.16 -2.28
C PHE A 181 19.60 1.08 -3.15
N CYS A 182 19.02 2.11 -2.52
CA CYS A 182 18.67 3.36 -3.19
C CYS A 182 19.93 4.20 -3.50
N SER A 183 20.26 4.37 -4.79
CA SER A 183 21.44 5.14 -5.23
C SER A 183 21.36 6.62 -4.84
N VAL A 184 20.17 7.21 -4.89
CA VAL A 184 19.96 8.62 -4.54
C VAL A 184 20.18 8.87 -3.05
N THR A 185 19.65 8.00 -2.19
CA THR A 185 19.86 8.13 -0.73
C THR A 185 21.34 7.96 -0.40
N TYR A 186 22.01 7.02 -1.06
CA TYR A 186 23.43 6.79 -0.85
C TYR A 186 24.30 8.00 -1.22
N LEU A 187 24.09 8.58 -2.41
CA LEU A 187 24.83 9.77 -2.82
C LEU A 187 24.49 11.00 -1.97
N ASP A 188 23.20 11.26 -1.73
CA ASP A 188 22.73 12.39 -0.90
C ASP A 188 23.25 12.28 0.55
N GLY A 189 23.42 11.06 1.04
CA GLY A 189 23.95 10.76 2.37
C GLY A 189 25.47 10.76 2.45
N ASN A 190 26.17 11.32 1.47
CA ASN A 190 27.63 11.33 1.37
C ASN A 190 28.25 9.93 1.45
N GLN A 191 27.61 8.94 0.83
CA GLN A 191 28.08 7.56 0.72
C GLN A 191 28.32 6.85 2.07
N ARG A 192 27.62 7.29 3.12
CA ARG A 192 27.70 6.73 4.46
C ARG A 192 26.90 5.43 4.59
N TYR A 193 27.26 4.63 5.59
CA TYR A 193 26.61 3.34 5.85
C TYR A 193 25.13 3.51 6.25
N GLU A 194 24.80 4.55 7.01
CA GLU A 194 23.43 4.86 7.45
C GLU A 194 22.52 5.25 6.27
N ALA A 195 23.10 5.68 5.16
CA ALA A 195 22.39 6.08 3.95
C ALA A 195 22.10 4.90 3.00
N LEU A 196 22.61 3.69 3.30
CA LEU A 196 22.30 2.47 2.56
C LEU A 196 20.92 1.94 2.96
N VAL A 197 19.89 2.57 2.39
CA VAL A 197 18.49 2.20 2.64
C VAL A 197 17.99 1.32 1.49
N PRO A 198 17.40 0.14 1.78
CA PRO A 198 16.85 -0.73 0.76
C PRO A 198 15.66 -0.05 0.08
N GLY A 199 15.60 -0.15 -1.25
CA GLY A 199 14.49 0.37 -2.04
C GLY A 199 13.28 -0.55 -2.05
N LYS A 200 12.13 -0.01 -2.50
CA LYS A 200 10.90 -0.79 -2.73
C LYS A 200 10.72 -1.06 -4.21
N PRO A 201 10.37 -2.29 -4.64
CA PRO A 201 10.23 -2.65 -6.06
C PRO A 201 9.11 -1.88 -6.79
N GLU A 202 8.26 -1.16 -6.05
CA GLU A 202 7.27 -0.22 -6.57
C GLU A 202 7.90 0.99 -7.25
N TYR A 203 9.08 1.41 -6.78
CA TYR A 203 9.81 2.56 -7.26
C TYR A 203 11.02 2.11 -8.06
N ALA A 204 10.83 1.19 -9.00
CA ALA A 204 11.89 0.72 -9.87
C ALA A 204 12.04 1.61 -11.12
N VAL A 205 13.28 1.80 -11.56
CA VAL A 205 13.61 2.52 -12.81
C VAL A 205 14.65 1.73 -13.58
N GLU A 206 14.44 1.61 -14.88
CA GLU A 206 15.40 1.10 -15.84
C GLU A 206 16.22 2.27 -16.40
N TYR A 207 17.54 2.15 -16.38
CA TYR A 207 18.44 3.12 -17.00
C TYR A 207 19.69 2.40 -17.50
N ARG A 208 20.03 2.58 -18.78
CA ARG A 208 21.14 1.87 -19.46
C ARG A 208 21.05 0.35 -19.29
N GLU A 209 19.87 -0.20 -19.50
CA GLU A 209 19.56 -1.63 -19.34
C GLU A 209 19.82 -2.18 -17.92
N ARG A 210 19.99 -1.32 -16.92
CA ARG A 210 20.15 -1.70 -15.50
C ARG A 210 18.92 -1.28 -14.70
N ILE A 211 18.58 -2.09 -13.70
CA ILE A 211 17.41 -1.86 -12.84
C ILE A 211 17.88 -1.25 -11.53
N TYR A 212 17.35 -0.07 -11.19
CA TYR A 212 17.56 0.61 -9.92
C TYR A 212 16.27 0.62 -9.12
N ILE A 213 16.36 0.51 -7.79
CA ILE A 213 15.21 0.52 -6.89
C ILE A 213 15.39 1.62 -5.86
N PHE A 214 14.35 2.44 -5.65
CA PHE A 214 14.38 3.59 -4.74
C PHE A 214 13.51 3.38 -3.51
N GLU A 215 13.86 4.07 -2.42
CA GLU A 215 13.14 4.01 -1.13
C GLU A 215 11.74 4.66 -1.22
N SER A 216 11.64 5.78 -1.92
CA SER A 216 10.42 6.57 -2.05
C SER A 216 10.25 7.15 -3.46
N LYS A 217 9.01 7.53 -3.79
CA LYS A 217 8.67 8.21 -5.06
C LYS A 217 9.51 9.48 -5.29
N GLN A 218 9.76 10.27 -4.23
CA GLN A 218 10.56 11.50 -4.34
C GLN A 218 11.99 11.21 -4.82
N LYS A 219 12.59 10.12 -4.32
CA LYS A 219 13.94 9.70 -4.70
C LYS A 219 13.95 9.12 -6.12
N GLN A 220 12.92 8.37 -6.49
CA GLN A 220 12.71 7.93 -7.88
C GLN A 220 12.62 9.10 -8.85
N ASP A 221 11.80 10.11 -8.55
CA ASP A 221 11.64 11.31 -9.38
C ASP A 221 12.95 12.12 -9.46
N LYS A 222 13.75 12.16 -8.38
CA LYS A 222 15.08 12.79 -8.39
C LYS A 222 16.05 12.08 -9.34
N PHE A 223 16.05 10.75 -9.33
CA PHE A 223 16.87 9.95 -10.26
C PHE A 223 16.42 10.14 -11.71
N LEU A 224 15.12 10.13 -11.97
CA LEU A 224 14.56 10.34 -13.32
C LEU A 224 14.94 11.69 -13.91
N ARG A 225 15.03 12.74 -13.07
CA ARG A 225 15.44 14.08 -13.49
C ARG A 225 16.91 14.16 -13.90
N ILE A 226 17.80 13.51 -13.15
CA ILE A 226 19.26 13.63 -13.34
C ILE A 226 19.91 12.24 -13.21
N PRO A 227 19.63 11.29 -14.12
CA PRO A 227 20.12 9.92 -13.96
C PRO A 227 21.65 9.85 -14.03
N GLU A 228 22.29 10.73 -14.80
CA GLU A 228 23.75 10.79 -14.96
C GLU A 228 24.52 11.07 -13.67
N ALA A 229 23.91 11.74 -12.70
CA ALA A 229 24.54 12.02 -11.41
C ALA A 229 24.54 10.81 -10.46
N TYR A 230 23.54 9.92 -10.57
CA TYR A 230 23.27 8.87 -9.58
C TYR A 230 23.51 7.44 -10.07
N TRP A 231 23.78 7.21 -11.36
CA TRP A 231 23.90 5.85 -11.90
C TRP A 231 25.23 5.16 -11.52
N ASP A 232 26.37 5.86 -11.54
CA ASP A 232 27.70 5.27 -11.32
C ASP A 232 28.08 5.22 -9.83
N GLN A 233 27.20 4.67 -8.99
CA GLN A 233 27.45 4.51 -7.56
C GLN A 233 28.01 3.13 -7.26
N LYS A 234 29.15 3.08 -6.57
CA LYS A 234 29.81 1.83 -6.15
C LYS A 234 29.51 1.56 -4.69
N LEU A 235 29.02 0.36 -4.40
CA LEU A 235 28.77 -0.06 -3.03
C LEU A 235 30.09 -0.28 -2.26
N PRO A 236 30.13 0.03 -0.95
CA PRO A 236 31.26 -0.30 -0.11
C PRO A 236 31.31 -1.81 0.16
N ASN A 237 32.48 -2.33 0.54
CA ASN A 237 32.66 -3.76 0.85
C ASN A 237 31.74 -4.26 1.98
N LYS A 238 31.37 -3.37 2.92
CA LYS A 238 30.46 -3.66 4.02
C LYS A 238 29.10 -3.06 3.72
N VAL A 239 28.12 -3.91 3.40
CA VAL A 239 26.72 -3.52 3.19
C VAL A 239 25.83 -4.07 4.32
N PRO A 240 24.74 -3.37 4.67
CA PRO A 240 23.76 -3.92 5.60
C PRO A 240 23.22 -5.26 5.09
N PRO A 241 23.01 -6.26 5.97
CA PRO A 241 22.36 -7.50 5.57
C PRO A 241 20.94 -7.19 5.13
N LEU A 242 20.51 -7.82 4.03
CA LEU A 242 19.13 -7.75 3.58
C LEU A 242 18.25 -8.42 4.64
N ARG A 243 17.18 -7.73 5.06
CA ARG A 243 16.21 -8.26 6.03
C ARG A 243 15.28 -9.24 5.34
N GLU A 244 15.77 -10.42 5.04
CA GLU A 244 14.92 -11.50 4.57
C GLU A 244 14.18 -12.10 5.77
N PRO A 245 12.85 -12.31 5.67
CA PRO A 245 12.10 -12.95 6.74
C PRO A 245 12.59 -14.40 6.89
N VAL A 246 13.33 -14.66 7.96
CA VAL A 246 13.79 -16.01 8.30
C VAL A 246 12.58 -16.81 8.78
N PRO A 247 12.17 -17.88 8.08
CA PRO A 247 11.03 -18.67 8.51
C PRO A 247 11.36 -19.37 9.83
N LEU A 248 10.42 -19.40 10.78
CA LEU A 248 10.62 -20.01 12.10
C LEU A 248 11.13 -21.47 12.01
N THR A 249 10.69 -22.21 10.99
CA THR A 249 11.10 -23.60 10.72
C THR A 249 12.54 -23.76 10.26
N SER A 250 13.20 -22.69 9.81
CA SER A 250 14.62 -22.72 9.44
C SER A 250 15.56 -22.51 10.62
N LEU A 251 15.03 -22.12 11.79
CA LEU A 251 15.84 -21.95 12.99
C LEU A 251 16.30 -23.31 13.54
N PRO A 252 17.49 -23.38 14.17
CA PRO A 252 17.89 -24.53 14.98
C PRO A 252 16.87 -24.83 16.08
N THR A 253 16.84 -26.07 16.57
CA THR A 253 15.85 -26.56 17.56
C THR A 253 15.67 -25.63 18.76
N LEU A 254 16.76 -25.09 19.31
CA LEU A 254 16.71 -24.14 20.43
C LEU A 254 15.95 -22.86 20.05
N GLY A 255 16.31 -22.23 18.93
CA GLY A 255 15.65 -21.00 18.46
C GLY A 255 14.19 -21.22 18.07
N TYR A 256 13.87 -22.39 17.49
CA TYR A 256 12.49 -22.76 17.20
C TYR A 256 11.63 -22.86 18.48
N LEU A 257 12.15 -23.52 19.53
CA LEU A 257 11.44 -23.67 20.79
C LEU A 257 11.30 -22.32 21.53
N GLU A 258 12.36 -21.53 21.54
CA GLU A 258 12.40 -20.21 22.18
C GLU A 258 11.39 -19.25 21.55
N GLN A 259 11.40 -19.11 20.22
CA GLN A 259 10.53 -18.18 19.51
C GLN A 259 9.10 -18.72 19.33
N GLY A 260 8.93 -20.04 19.30
CA GLY A 260 7.64 -20.67 19.02
C GLY A 260 6.78 -20.94 20.26
N VAL A 261 7.37 -21.54 21.31
CA VAL A 261 6.60 -22.19 22.38
C VAL A 261 6.98 -21.69 23.77
N ALA A 262 8.18 -21.15 23.96
CA ALA A 262 8.72 -20.83 25.28
C ALA A 262 7.81 -19.90 26.09
N VAL A 263 7.32 -18.80 25.51
CA VAL A 263 6.45 -17.85 26.23
C VAL A 263 5.17 -18.53 26.75
N ALA A 264 4.58 -19.44 25.96
CA ALA A 264 3.37 -20.15 26.36
C ALA A 264 3.64 -21.15 27.50
N VAL A 265 4.75 -21.90 27.41
CA VAL A 265 5.16 -22.87 28.43
C VAL A 265 5.58 -22.17 29.72
N ILE A 266 6.35 -21.09 29.66
CA ILE A 266 6.74 -20.30 30.83
C ILE A 266 5.50 -19.79 31.57
N LYS A 267 4.52 -19.23 30.85
CA LYS A 267 3.26 -18.77 31.46
C LYS A 267 2.48 -19.92 32.10
N ALA A 268 2.36 -21.06 31.42
CA ALA A 268 1.67 -22.23 31.96
C ALA A 268 2.37 -22.78 33.21
N MET A 269 3.69 -22.93 33.18
CA MET A 269 4.51 -23.38 34.31
C MET A 269 4.43 -22.41 35.49
N THR A 270 4.44 -21.10 35.23
CA THR A 270 4.26 -20.07 36.26
C THR A 270 2.90 -20.19 36.92
N ALA A 271 1.83 -20.36 36.13
CA ALA A 271 0.48 -20.55 36.65
C ALA A 271 0.35 -21.82 37.52
N VAL A 272 0.94 -22.93 37.08
CA VAL A 272 1.04 -24.17 37.90
C VAL A 272 1.77 -23.89 39.22
N GLY A 273 2.89 -23.17 39.17
CA GLY A 273 3.70 -22.86 40.35
C GLY A 273 3.00 -21.95 41.37
N CYS A 274 2.18 -21.01 40.90
CA CYS A 274 1.37 -20.13 41.75
C CYS A 274 0.19 -20.87 42.39
N LEU A 275 -0.54 -21.67 41.61
CA LEU A 275 -1.75 -22.35 42.08
C LEU A 275 -1.44 -23.61 42.91
N LYS A 276 -0.38 -24.36 42.54
CA LYS A 276 -0.02 -25.67 43.09
C LYS A 276 -1.21 -26.65 43.10
N PRO A 277 -1.80 -26.95 41.93
CA PRO A 277 -3.06 -27.68 41.85
C PRO A 277 -2.92 -29.11 42.38
N LYS A 278 -3.81 -29.48 43.31
CA LYS A 278 -4.00 -30.86 43.76
C LYS A 278 -5.43 -31.26 43.44
N TYR A 279 -5.60 -32.04 42.38
CA TYR A 279 -6.92 -32.54 42.00
C TYR A 279 -7.28 -33.77 42.85
N PRO A 280 -8.55 -33.90 43.28
CA PRO A 280 -9.03 -35.09 43.99
C PRO A 280 -8.64 -36.39 43.29
N PHE A 281 -8.19 -37.39 44.07
CA PHE A 281 -7.83 -38.75 43.60
C PHE A 281 -6.70 -38.86 42.55
N LEU A 282 -6.06 -37.75 42.15
CA LEU A 282 -4.91 -37.76 41.24
C LEU A 282 -3.61 -37.47 41.97
N SER A 283 -2.47 -37.96 41.46
CA SER A 283 -1.16 -37.55 42.00
C SER A 283 -0.91 -36.04 41.76
N ILE A 284 0.01 -35.46 42.52
CA ILE A 284 0.40 -34.05 42.38
C ILE A 284 0.95 -33.81 40.97
N GLU A 285 1.81 -34.71 40.48
CA GLU A 285 2.39 -34.66 39.14
C GLU A 285 1.31 -34.69 38.05
N ARG A 286 0.35 -35.63 38.14
CA ARG A 286 -0.74 -35.71 37.16
C ARG A 286 -1.64 -34.48 37.19
N SER A 287 -1.93 -33.95 38.37
CA SER A 287 -2.72 -32.72 38.53
C SER A 287 -2.05 -31.52 37.86
N ALA A 288 -0.74 -31.38 38.05
CA ALA A 288 0.06 -30.32 37.44
C ALA A 288 0.13 -30.45 35.90
N LEU A 289 0.34 -31.66 35.38
CA LEU A 289 0.37 -31.92 33.93
C LEU A 289 -0.96 -31.62 33.25
N LEU A 290 -2.08 -32.02 33.85
CA LEU A 290 -3.43 -31.72 33.34
C LEU A 290 -3.72 -30.23 33.33
N TYR A 291 -3.38 -29.54 34.42
CA TYR A 291 -3.51 -28.09 34.50
C TYR A 291 -2.70 -27.40 33.39
N LEU A 292 -1.45 -27.80 33.19
CA LEU A 292 -0.59 -27.25 32.14
C LEU A 292 -1.17 -27.49 30.74
N ALA A 293 -1.70 -28.70 30.48
CA ALA A 293 -2.33 -29.01 29.20
C ALA A 293 -3.60 -28.19 28.96
N PHE A 294 -4.45 -28.01 29.97
CA PHE A 294 -5.64 -27.16 29.87
C PHE A 294 -5.27 -25.70 29.68
N TYR A 295 -4.26 -25.20 30.39
CA TYR A 295 -3.76 -23.84 30.26
C TYR A 295 -3.27 -23.57 28.83
N LEU A 296 -2.40 -24.44 28.29
CA LEU A 296 -1.90 -24.30 26.92
C LEU A 296 -3.03 -24.30 25.89
N LYS A 297 -4.03 -25.17 26.04
CA LYS A 297 -5.19 -25.21 25.13
C LYS A 297 -6.13 -24.00 25.29
N ALA A 298 -6.30 -23.49 26.50
CA ALA A 298 -7.15 -22.35 26.83
C ALA A 298 -6.58 -21.01 26.35
N PHE A 299 -5.27 -20.90 26.19
CA PHE A 299 -4.58 -19.66 25.79
C PHE A 299 -3.84 -19.75 24.44
N ASN A 300 -4.02 -20.83 23.67
CA ASN A 300 -3.47 -20.93 22.33
C ASN A 300 -4.20 -19.98 21.34
N HIS A 301 -3.50 -18.95 20.87
CA HIS A 301 -4.03 -17.95 19.95
C HIS A 301 -4.31 -18.49 18.53
N LYS A 302 -3.67 -19.61 18.14
CA LYS A 302 -3.90 -20.25 16.83
C LYS A 302 -5.13 -21.17 16.83
N SER A 303 -5.66 -21.52 18.01
CA SER A 303 -6.88 -22.32 18.13
C SER A 303 -8.13 -21.47 17.88
N THR A 304 -9.19 -22.12 17.37
CA THR A 304 -10.52 -21.51 17.20
C THR A 304 -11.09 -20.98 18.51
N ASP A 305 -11.90 -19.92 18.44
CA ASP A 305 -12.48 -19.27 19.63
C ASP A 305 -13.37 -20.22 20.44
N TYR A 306 -14.15 -21.07 19.76
CA TYR A 306 -14.95 -22.12 20.41
C TYR A 306 -14.10 -23.05 21.27
N THR A 307 -13.01 -23.59 20.71
CA THR A 307 -12.10 -24.48 21.43
C THR A 307 -11.46 -23.77 22.63
N ARG A 308 -11.08 -22.51 22.44
CA ARG A 308 -10.49 -21.69 23.49
C ARG A 308 -11.43 -21.48 24.66
N GLN A 309 -12.69 -21.11 24.39
CA GLN A 309 -13.72 -20.93 25.41
C GLN A 309 -14.05 -22.25 26.12
N LYS A 310 -14.14 -23.37 25.37
CA LYS A 310 -14.33 -24.70 25.94
C LYS A 310 -13.25 -25.05 26.97
N TYR A 311 -11.98 -24.84 26.62
CA TYR A 311 -10.87 -25.16 27.51
C TYR A 311 -10.71 -24.14 28.65
N LYS A 312 -11.10 -22.87 28.47
CA LYS A 312 -11.19 -21.91 29.58
C LYS A 312 -12.22 -22.34 30.63
N LYS A 313 -13.40 -22.80 30.19
CA LYS A 313 -14.43 -23.35 31.10
C LYS A 313 -13.93 -24.61 31.81
N LYS A 314 -13.27 -25.52 31.10
CA LYS A 314 -12.64 -26.71 31.71
C LYS A 314 -11.56 -26.36 32.72
N LEU A 315 -10.72 -25.35 32.43
CA LEU A 315 -9.67 -24.88 33.33
C LEU A 315 -10.27 -24.30 34.61
N ALA A 316 -11.29 -23.43 34.51
CA ALA A 316 -11.98 -22.87 35.67
C ALA A 316 -12.64 -23.95 36.54
N LEU A 317 -13.31 -24.92 35.90
CA LEU A 317 -13.91 -26.06 36.60
C LEU A 317 -12.85 -26.91 37.33
N PHE A 318 -11.70 -27.10 36.69
CA PHE A 318 -10.57 -27.83 37.29
C PHE A 318 -10.01 -27.10 38.51
N GLU A 319 -9.84 -25.78 38.43
CA GLU A 319 -9.41 -24.93 39.56
C GLU A 319 -10.40 -25.02 40.73
N GLU A 320 -11.71 -24.91 40.47
CA GLU A 320 -12.75 -25.10 41.48
C GLU A 320 -12.64 -26.47 42.17
N ASN A 321 -12.47 -27.54 41.41
CA ASN A 321 -12.36 -28.90 41.96
C ASN A 321 -11.09 -29.06 42.81
N CYS A 322 -9.98 -28.41 42.46
CA CYS A 322 -8.78 -28.38 43.28
C CYS A 322 -9.00 -27.68 44.65
N THR A 323 -9.94 -26.73 44.75
CA THR A 323 -10.26 -26.08 46.03
C THR A 323 -11.08 -26.95 46.99
N LEU A 324 -11.66 -28.06 46.53
CA LEU A 324 -12.48 -28.95 47.36
C LEU A 324 -11.68 -29.58 48.50
N ILE A 325 -10.43 -30.00 48.24
CA ILE A 325 -9.56 -30.61 49.26
C ILE A 325 -9.25 -29.64 50.42
N PRO A 326 -8.69 -28.43 50.18
CA PRO A 326 -8.42 -27.50 51.28
C PRO A 326 -9.72 -27.06 51.97
N TYR A 327 -10.82 -26.90 51.23
CA TYR A 327 -12.13 -26.57 51.80
C TYR A 327 -12.62 -27.64 52.78
N LEU A 328 -12.73 -28.90 52.32
CA LEU A 328 -13.18 -30.03 53.14
C LEU A 328 -12.21 -30.29 54.31
N SER A 329 -10.90 -30.18 54.06
CA SER A 329 -9.88 -30.30 55.12
C SER A 329 -10.03 -29.23 56.21
N SER A 330 -10.50 -28.02 55.88
CA SER A 330 -10.70 -26.97 56.89
C SER A 330 -11.96 -27.20 57.74
N ILE A 331 -13.04 -27.70 57.13
CA ILE A 331 -14.34 -27.86 57.79
C ILE A 331 -14.43 -29.16 58.60
N MET A 332 -13.84 -30.24 58.07
CA MET A 332 -13.88 -31.57 58.68
C MET A 332 -12.75 -31.80 59.70
N ARG A 333 -11.96 -30.76 60.03
CA ARG A 333 -10.97 -30.83 61.12
C ARG A 333 -11.67 -30.78 62.47
N GLY A 334 -11.58 -31.87 63.23
CA GLY A 334 -12.05 -31.95 64.62
C GLY A 334 -13.17 -32.97 64.84
N ASN A 335 -13.95 -32.78 65.91
CA ASN A 335 -15.09 -33.63 66.24
C ASN A 335 -16.25 -33.39 65.27
N TYR A 336 -17.05 -34.43 65.04
CA TYR A 336 -18.23 -34.39 64.17
C TYR A 336 -19.16 -33.22 64.51
N LYS A 337 -19.50 -32.40 63.50
CA LYS A 337 -20.48 -31.33 63.62
C LYS A 337 -21.84 -31.81 63.09
N PRO A 338 -22.94 -31.59 63.82
CA PRO A 338 -24.26 -31.96 63.34
C PRO A 338 -24.67 -31.13 62.10
N PRO A 339 -25.59 -31.63 61.25
CA PRO A 339 -25.95 -31.01 59.96
C PRO A 339 -26.36 -29.53 60.06
N ASN A 340 -26.94 -29.11 61.19
CA ASN A 340 -27.41 -27.74 61.44
C ASN A 340 -26.27 -26.72 61.66
N GLU A 341 -25.04 -27.17 61.92
CA GLU A 341 -23.86 -26.31 62.14
C GLU A 341 -22.89 -26.30 60.94
N CYS A 342 -23.22 -27.04 59.87
CA CYS A 342 -22.43 -27.10 58.66
C CYS A 342 -22.80 -25.95 57.70
N PRO A 343 -21.83 -25.41 56.93
CA PRO A 343 -22.12 -24.48 55.85
C PRO A 343 -23.14 -25.04 54.85
N ILE A 344 -24.03 -24.19 54.33
CA ILE A 344 -25.11 -24.56 53.40
C ILE A 344 -24.58 -25.28 52.15
N ASP A 345 -23.38 -24.92 51.71
CA ASP A 345 -22.71 -25.47 50.52
C ASP A 345 -21.85 -26.71 50.81
N PHE A 346 -21.77 -27.17 52.07
CA PHE A 346 -20.94 -28.31 52.48
C PHE A 346 -21.37 -29.61 51.80
N GLU A 347 -22.66 -29.96 51.88
CA GLU A 347 -23.18 -31.22 51.33
C GLU A 347 -23.03 -31.28 49.81
N PHE A 348 -23.28 -30.15 49.12
CA PHE A 348 -23.06 -30.03 47.68
C PHE A 348 -21.58 -30.24 47.30
N LYS A 349 -20.64 -29.60 48.01
CA LYS A 349 -19.20 -29.72 47.73
C LYS A 349 -18.65 -31.11 48.10
N LEU A 350 -19.18 -31.74 49.15
CA LEU A 350 -18.81 -33.11 49.53
C LEU A 350 -19.29 -34.13 48.50
N ASN A 351 -20.55 -34.04 48.06
CA ASN A 351 -21.09 -34.89 47.00
C ASN A 351 -20.32 -34.68 45.67
N ARG A 352 -19.98 -33.42 45.35
CA ARG A 352 -19.13 -33.11 44.19
C ARG A 352 -17.72 -33.70 44.32
N PHE A 353 -17.13 -33.72 45.51
CA PHE A 353 -15.83 -34.36 45.74
C PHE A 353 -15.91 -35.87 45.55
N LEU A 354 -16.87 -36.56 46.16
CA LEU A 354 -17.04 -38.01 46.03
C LEU A 354 -17.35 -38.43 44.58
N ALA A 355 -18.15 -37.66 43.86
CA ALA A 355 -18.44 -37.91 42.45
C ALA A 355 -17.20 -37.85 41.53
N LEU A 356 -16.09 -37.26 41.99
CA LEU A 356 -14.81 -37.26 41.25
C LEU A 356 -14.05 -38.59 41.38
N GLU A 357 -14.41 -39.44 42.35
CA GLU A 357 -13.87 -40.80 42.50
C GLU A 357 -14.49 -41.77 41.49
N ASP A 358 -15.80 -41.64 41.26
CA ASP A 358 -16.59 -42.50 40.37
C ASP A 358 -16.39 -42.23 38.87
N LEU A 359 -15.61 -41.21 38.51
CA LEU A 359 -15.27 -40.92 37.12
C LEU A 359 -14.30 -42.00 36.58
N PRO A 360 -14.74 -42.87 35.64
CA PRO A 360 -13.89 -43.92 35.08
C PRO A 360 -12.86 -43.27 34.17
N GLY A 361 -11.72 -42.85 34.72
CA GLY A 361 -10.93 -41.84 34.03
C GLY A 361 -9.53 -41.56 34.57
N ALA A 362 -8.92 -42.44 35.36
CA ALA A 362 -7.45 -42.42 35.49
C ALA A 362 -6.73 -42.73 34.16
N SER A 363 -7.48 -43.12 33.11
CA SER A 363 -6.97 -43.49 31.78
C SER A 363 -7.83 -42.96 30.60
N GLY A 364 -8.92 -42.23 30.84
CA GLY A 364 -9.95 -41.93 29.83
C GLY A 364 -10.44 -40.48 29.86
N VAL A 365 -9.59 -39.56 29.39
CA VAL A 365 -9.90 -38.21 28.86
C VAL A 365 -11.12 -37.49 29.45
N LEU A 366 -10.89 -36.79 30.57
CA LEU A 366 -11.37 -35.42 30.77
C LEU A 366 -10.69 -34.45 29.79
#